data_AF-A0A4P9WYY2-F1
#
_entry.id   AF-A0A4P9WYY2-F1
#
_cell.length_a   1.000
_cell.length_b   1.000
_cell.length_c   1.000
_cell.angle_alpha   90.00
_cell.angle_beta   90.00
_cell.angle_gamma   90.00
#
_symmetry.space_group_name_H-M   'P 1'
#
loop_
_entity.id
_entity.type
_entity.pdbx_description
1 polymer ?
#
loop_
_entity_poly.entity_id
_entity_poly.type
_entity_poly.pdbx_seq_one_letter_code
_entity_poly.pdbx_strand_id
1 'polypeptide(L)'
;PCREDYLRQIREAQQWIHDGHTYECCVTAPTLIHTTSSSFVSDLRQFARLRESNPAAYMAYMQLGPLTVLSCSPELFLAFDAAAGTCVMKPIKGTLPRTDGEGRPIDAETAQQALHTTKVLAENLMIVDLIRHDLARLATEVTAPCLMHV
;
A
#
# COMPACT_ATOMS: atom_id res chain seq x y z
N PRO A 1 0.51 17.99 7.94
CA PRO A 1 1.43 18.55 8.96
C PRO A 1 2.40 19.50 8.28
N CYS A 2 2.98 20.46 9.02
CA CYS A 2 4.10 21.22 8.46
C CYS A 2 5.32 20.28 8.29
N ARG A 3 6.27 20.67 7.44
CA ARG A 3 7.46 19.86 7.15
C ARG A 3 8.24 19.53 8.43
N GLU A 4 8.34 20.48 9.35
CA GLU A 4 9.07 20.33 10.60
C GLU A 4 8.47 19.25 11.50
N ASP A 5 7.14 19.29 11.69
CA ASP A 5 6.41 18.29 12.47
C ASP A 5 6.53 16.88 11.86
N TYR A 6 6.42 16.78 10.53
CA TYR A 6 6.55 15.49 9.85
C TYR A 6 7.97 14.90 10.02
N LEU A 7 9.00 15.74 9.90
CA LEU A 7 10.38 15.31 10.14
C LEU A 7 10.65 14.96 11.61
N ARG A 8 9.96 15.61 12.56
CA ARG A 8 10.03 15.22 13.97
C ARG A 8 9.45 13.82 14.18
N GLN A 9 8.28 13.52 13.63
CA GLN A 9 7.66 12.19 13.71
C GLN A 9 8.54 11.10 13.10
N ILE A 10 9.23 11.40 11.98
CA ILE A 10 10.20 10.47 11.39
C ILE A 10 11.36 10.19 12.35
N ARG A 11 11.94 11.23 12.99
CA ARG A 11 13.04 11.05 13.94
C ARG A 11 12.60 10.24 15.16
N GLU A 12 11.40 10.48 15.67
CA GLU A 12 10.82 9.70 16.76
C GLU A 12 10.66 8.23 16.37
N ALA A 13 10.11 7.96 15.18
CA ALA A 13 10.00 6.59 14.67
C ALA A 13 11.37 5.90 14.52
N GLN A 14 12.39 6.61 14.04
CA GLN A 14 13.76 6.10 13.97
C GLN A 14 14.33 5.78 15.35
N GLN A 15 14.09 6.64 16.34
CA GLN A 15 14.54 6.40 17.72
C GLN A 15 13.88 5.14 18.30
N TRP A 16 12.58 4.94 18.07
CA TRP A 16 11.88 3.72 18.49
C TRP A 16 12.45 2.45 17.86
N ILE A 17 12.87 2.52 16.60
CA ILE A 17 13.55 1.42 15.93
C ILE A 17 14.93 1.17 16.57
N HIS A 18 15.70 2.23 16.83
CA HIS A 18 17.01 2.13 17.48
C HIS A 18 16.96 1.56 18.89
N ASP A 19 15.94 1.93 19.66
CA ASP A 19 15.71 1.44 21.03
C ASP A 19 15.15 0.01 21.05
N GLY A 20 14.87 -0.58 19.87
CA GLY A 20 14.38 -1.95 19.74
C GLY A 20 12.90 -2.12 20.08
N HIS A 21 12.11 -1.05 20.05
CA HIS A 21 10.67 -1.12 20.31
C HIS A 21 9.86 -1.67 19.12
N THR A 22 10.36 -1.50 17.89
CA THR A 22 9.72 -1.96 16.66
C THR A 22 10.73 -2.12 15.53
N TYR A 23 10.40 -2.88 14.51
CA TYR A 23 11.23 -3.06 13.31
C TYR A 23 10.93 -2.02 12.22
N GLU A 24 9.67 -1.60 12.09
CA GLU A 24 9.22 -0.61 11.09
C GLU A 24 8.11 0.28 11.68
N CYS A 25 8.02 1.52 11.17
CA CYS A 25 6.90 2.43 11.43
C CYS A 25 6.43 3.08 10.13
N CYS A 26 5.13 3.03 9.85
CA CYS A 26 4.52 3.74 8.73
C CYS A 26 4.06 5.14 9.18
N VAL A 27 4.89 6.16 8.94
CA VAL A 27 4.55 7.55 9.28
C VAL A 27 3.71 8.17 8.16
N THR A 28 2.42 8.37 8.42
CA THR A 28 1.46 8.91 7.44
C THR A 28 1.00 10.32 7.79
N ALA A 29 0.58 11.07 6.76
CA ALA A 29 0.15 12.45 6.90
C ALA A 29 -1.03 12.74 5.97
N PRO A 30 -2.17 13.24 6.47
CA PRO A 30 -3.29 13.61 5.61
C PRO A 30 -3.08 14.99 4.99
N THR A 31 -3.55 15.14 3.75
CA THR A 31 -3.76 16.44 3.11
C THR A 31 -5.25 16.76 3.12
N LEU A 32 -5.63 17.78 3.90
CA LEU A 32 -7.02 18.21 4.01
C LEU A 32 -7.32 19.26 2.92
N ILE A 33 -8.33 18.97 2.10
CA ILE A 33 -8.81 19.87 1.05
C ILE A 33 -10.26 20.19 1.36
N HIS A 34 -10.57 21.48 1.52
CA HIS A 34 -11.93 21.95 1.72
C HIS A 34 -12.58 22.23 0.36
N THR A 35 -13.68 21.55 0.08
CA THR A 35 -14.47 21.76 -1.14
C THR A 35 -15.77 22.46 -0.79
N THR A 36 -16.28 23.27 -1.72
CA THR A 36 -17.54 24.01 -1.56
C THR A 36 -18.77 23.21 -1.99
N SER A 37 -18.56 22.04 -2.61
CA SER A 37 -19.60 21.15 -3.10
C SER A 37 -19.30 19.73 -2.65
N SER A 38 -20.20 19.17 -1.84
CA SER A 38 -20.27 17.74 -1.55
C SER A 38 -21.66 17.26 -1.95
N SER A 39 -21.71 16.48 -3.02
CA SER A 39 -22.90 15.83 -3.54
C SER A 39 -22.51 14.51 -4.15
N PHE A 40 -23.46 13.59 -4.26
CA PHE A 40 -23.24 12.31 -4.93
C PHE A 40 -22.63 12.47 -6.34
N VAL A 41 -23.14 13.44 -7.12
CA VAL A 41 -22.66 13.70 -8.49
C VAL A 41 -21.23 14.24 -8.51
N SER A 42 -20.85 15.11 -7.57
CA SER A 42 -19.48 15.60 -7.49
C SER A 42 -18.50 14.49 -7.09
N ASP A 43 -18.90 13.62 -6.18
CA ASP A 43 -18.05 12.53 -5.68
C ASP A 43 -17.83 11.47 -6.77
N LEU A 44 -18.87 11.08 -7.50
CA LEU A 44 -18.74 10.18 -8.65
C LEU A 44 -17.83 10.76 -9.73
N ARG A 45 -17.91 12.08 -10.00
CA ARG A 45 -17.02 12.75 -10.96
C ARG A 45 -15.56 12.72 -10.48
N GLN A 46 -15.32 12.90 -9.20
CA GLN A 46 -13.98 12.77 -8.62
C GLN A 46 -13.46 11.33 -8.74
N PHE A 47 -14.32 10.33 -8.46
CA PHE A 47 -13.96 8.92 -8.59
C PHE A 47 -13.64 8.54 -10.04
N ALA A 48 -14.41 9.03 -11.02
CA ALA A 48 -14.13 8.80 -12.44
C ALA A 48 -12.75 9.36 -12.84
N ARG A 49 -12.43 10.59 -12.40
CA ARG A 49 -11.10 11.19 -12.63
C ARG A 49 -9.98 10.41 -11.92
N LEU A 50 -10.23 9.92 -10.71
CA LEU A 50 -9.28 9.09 -9.98
C LEU A 50 -8.98 7.80 -10.74
N ARG A 51 -10.01 7.15 -11.29
CA ARG A 51 -9.88 5.93 -12.09
C ARG A 51 -9.09 6.14 -13.39
N GLU A 52 -9.28 7.27 -14.05
CA GLU A 52 -8.54 7.61 -15.27
C GLU A 52 -7.06 7.93 -14.98
N SER A 53 -6.80 8.69 -13.91
CA SER A 53 -5.44 9.15 -13.58
C SER A 53 -4.60 8.10 -12.83
N ASN A 54 -5.22 7.28 -11.99
CA ASN A 54 -4.56 6.30 -11.13
C ASN A 54 -5.33 4.97 -11.17
N PRO A 55 -5.35 4.27 -12.33
CA PRO A 55 -6.00 2.97 -12.42
C PRO A 55 -5.30 1.97 -11.48
N ALA A 56 -6.09 1.27 -10.67
CA ALA A 56 -5.59 0.27 -9.73
C ALA A 56 -6.48 -0.99 -9.75
N ALA A 57 -5.94 -2.12 -9.30
CA ALA A 57 -6.67 -3.40 -9.34
C ALA A 57 -7.86 -3.44 -8.36
N TYR A 58 -7.78 -2.71 -7.24
CA TYR A 58 -8.76 -2.76 -6.15
C TYR A 58 -9.36 -1.38 -5.87
N MET A 59 -9.91 -0.74 -6.92
CA MET A 59 -10.61 0.53 -6.77
C MET A 59 -11.95 0.36 -6.06
N ALA A 60 -12.31 1.32 -5.21
CA ALA A 60 -13.58 1.31 -4.51
C ALA A 60 -14.19 2.71 -4.40
N TYR A 61 -15.51 2.76 -4.57
CA TYR A 61 -16.35 3.90 -4.22
C TYR A 61 -17.36 3.42 -3.18
N MET A 62 -17.32 4.00 -1.98
CA MET A 62 -18.17 3.59 -0.87
C MET A 62 -18.86 4.81 -0.27
N GLN A 63 -20.19 4.75 -0.15
CA GLN A 63 -20.98 5.73 0.59
C GLN A 63 -21.37 5.17 1.94
N LEU A 64 -20.82 5.75 2.99
CA LEU A 64 -20.97 5.35 4.38
C LEU A 64 -21.71 6.45 5.13
N GLY A 65 -22.98 6.66 4.77
CA GLY A 65 -23.79 7.76 5.30
C GLY A 65 -23.23 9.13 4.88
N PRO A 66 -22.79 9.99 5.81
CA PRO A 66 -22.22 11.30 5.48
C PRO A 66 -20.78 11.25 4.94
N LEU A 67 -20.14 10.08 4.97
CA LEU A 67 -18.77 9.88 4.50
C LEU A 67 -18.78 9.18 3.14
N THR A 68 -18.12 9.76 2.15
CA THR A 68 -17.80 9.08 0.89
C THR A 68 -16.32 8.73 0.86
N VAL A 69 -16.00 7.46 0.58
CA VAL A 69 -14.62 6.97 0.41
C VAL A 69 -14.38 6.65 -1.05
N LEU A 70 -13.32 7.24 -1.61
CA LEU A 70 -12.83 7.02 -2.95
C LEU A 70 -11.43 6.41 -2.83
N SER A 71 -11.23 5.20 -3.34
CA SER A 71 -9.97 4.47 -3.19
C SER A 71 -9.45 3.96 -4.53
N CYS A 72 -8.12 4.00 -4.69
CA CYS A 72 -7.36 3.42 -5.79
C CYS A 72 -6.26 2.49 -5.25
N SER A 73 -6.64 1.50 -4.42
CA SER A 73 -5.66 0.60 -3.80
C SER A 73 -5.00 -0.32 -4.83
N PRO A 74 -3.66 -0.37 -4.89
CA PRO A 74 -2.94 -1.36 -5.66
C PRO A 74 -2.80 -2.70 -4.90
N GLU A 75 -3.02 -2.71 -3.60
CA GLU A 75 -2.69 -3.82 -2.71
C GLU A 75 -3.93 -4.63 -2.33
N LEU A 76 -3.83 -5.96 -2.38
CA LEU A 76 -4.86 -6.87 -1.89
C LEU A 76 -4.58 -7.16 -0.41
N PHE A 77 -5.37 -6.55 0.46
CA PHE A 77 -5.29 -6.85 1.89
C PHE A 77 -5.69 -8.30 2.16
N LEU A 78 -6.90 -8.72 1.74
CA LEU A 78 -7.42 -10.07 1.98
C LEU A 78 -8.44 -10.44 0.90
N ALA A 79 -8.31 -11.63 0.32
CA ALA A 79 -9.36 -12.31 -0.41
C ALA A 79 -9.63 -13.65 0.27
N PHE A 80 -10.90 -13.96 0.51
CA PHE A 80 -11.32 -15.23 1.10
C PHE A 80 -12.29 -15.94 0.16
N ASP A 81 -11.96 -17.17 -0.20
CA ASP A 81 -12.84 -18.08 -0.94
C ASP A 81 -13.43 -19.10 0.04
N ALA A 82 -14.71 -18.93 0.37
CA ALA A 82 -15.41 -19.81 1.30
C ALA A 82 -15.64 -21.22 0.73
N ALA A 83 -15.74 -21.37 -0.59
CA ALA A 83 -15.97 -22.68 -1.21
C ALA A 83 -14.70 -23.52 -1.22
N ALA A 84 -13.55 -22.89 -1.51
CA ALA A 84 -12.24 -23.54 -1.44
C ALA A 84 -11.66 -23.58 -0.02
N GLY A 85 -12.17 -22.75 0.90
CA GLY A 85 -11.60 -22.57 2.23
C GLY A 85 -10.22 -21.91 2.23
N THR A 86 -9.93 -21.09 1.20
CA THR A 86 -8.60 -20.49 1.01
C THR A 86 -8.62 -18.98 1.23
N CYS A 87 -7.48 -18.45 1.65
CA CYS A 87 -7.29 -17.03 1.86
C CYS A 87 -5.99 -16.56 1.19
N VAL A 88 -6.02 -15.37 0.58
CA VAL A 88 -4.89 -14.78 -0.14
C VAL A 88 -4.71 -13.33 0.29
N MET A 89 -3.46 -12.97 0.62
CA MET A 89 -3.00 -11.60 0.82
C MET A 89 -1.87 -11.32 -0.17
N LYS A 90 -1.75 -10.10 -0.69
CA LYS A 90 -0.65 -9.73 -1.61
C LYS A 90 0.03 -8.46 -1.11
N PRO A 91 0.93 -8.55 -0.12
CA PRO A 91 1.61 -7.39 0.41
C PRO A 91 2.53 -6.75 -0.63
N ILE A 92 2.65 -5.42 -0.63
CA ILE A 92 3.53 -4.68 -1.53
C ILE A 92 4.59 -3.91 -0.72
N LYS A 93 5.84 -3.99 -1.16
CA LYS A 93 6.94 -3.14 -0.68
C LYS A 93 7.84 -2.74 -1.84
N GLY A 94 8.33 -1.51 -1.77
CA GLY A 94 9.04 -0.88 -2.88
C GLY A 94 8.06 -0.30 -3.92
N THR A 95 8.39 0.86 -4.45
CA THR A 95 7.61 1.50 -5.52
C THR A 95 8.58 2.23 -6.42
N LEU A 96 8.41 2.05 -7.73
CA LEU A 96 9.20 2.71 -8.76
C LEU A 96 8.25 3.47 -9.70
N PRO A 97 8.65 4.65 -10.22
CA PRO A 97 7.95 5.27 -11.33
C PRO A 97 7.82 4.31 -12.52
N ARG A 98 6.74 4.44 -13.30
CA ARG A 98 6.55 3.62 -14.52
C ARG A 98 7.48 4.00 -15.68
N THR A 99 8.04 5.22 -15.63
CA THR A 99 8.90 5.77 -16.66
C THR A 99 10.21 6.27 -16.07
N ASP A 100 11.27 6.29 -16.87
CA ASP A 100 12.54 6.90 -16.51
C ASP A 100 12.49 8.44 -16.51
N GLY A 101 13.63 9.08 -16.23
CA GLY A 101 13.76 10.55 -16.23
C GLY A 101 13.54 11.23 -17.58
N GLU A 102 13.46 10.45 -18.67
CA GLU A 102 13.17 10.92 -20.04
C GLU A 102 11.74 10.59 -20.48
N GLY A 103 10.94 9.95 -19.61
CA GLY A 103 9.56 9.58 -19.88
C GLY A 103 9.39 8.26 -20.65
N ARG A 104 10.45 7.46 -20.82
CA ARG A 104 10.37 6.15 -21.48
C ARG A 104 9.88 5.09 -20.49
N PRO A 105 9.03 4.13 -20.90
CA PRO A 105 8.61 3.03 -20.03
C PRO A 105 9.81 2.23 -19.51
N ILE A 106 9.82 1.95 -18.21
CA ILE A 106 10.81 1.06 -17.60
C ILE A 106 10.35 -0.38 -17.84
N ASP A 107 11.23 -1.23 -18.35
CA ASP A 107 10.95 -2.65 -18.51
C ASP A 107 10.99 -3.42 -17.18
N ALA A 108 10.41 -4.63 -17.18
CA ALA A 108 10.25 -5.41 -15.96
C ALA A 108 11.59 -5.81 -15.33
N GLU A 109 12.60 -6.11 -16.14
CA GLU A 109 13.93 -6.52 -15.66
C GLU A 109 14.64 -5.35 -14.96
N THR A 110 14.61 -4.17 -15.56
CA THR A 110 15.15 -2.94 -14.98
C THR A 110 14.41 -2.58 -13.70
N ALA A 111 13.08 -2.70 -13.69
CA ALA A 111 12.28 -2.45 -12.49
C ALA A 111 12.62 -3.43 -11.36
N GLN A 112 12.76 -4.72 -11.68
CA GLN A 112 13.15 -5.75 -10.73
C GLN A 112 14.53 -5.48 -10.15
N GLN A 113 15.52 -5.16 -10.99
CA GLN A 113 16.88 -4.81 -10.54
C GLN A 113 16.88 -3.57 -9.63
N ALA A 114 16.14 -2.53 -10.02
CA ALA A 114 16.05 -1.30 -9.24
C ALA A 114 15.41 -1.52 -7.86
N LEU A 115 14.44 -2.44 -7.76
CA LEU A 115 13.76 -2.76 -6.50
C LEU A 115 14.50 -3.81 -5.66
N HIS A 116 15.50 -4.50 -6.23
CA HIS A 116 16.28 -5.54 -5.55
C HIS A 116 17.37 -4.96 -4.61
N THR A 117 16.97 -4.05 -3.74
CA THR A 117 17.84 -3.44 -2.71
C THR A 117 17.69 -4.17 -1.38
N THR A 118 18.73 -4.17 -0.56
CA THR A 118 18.69 -4.75 0.79
C THR A 118 17.53 -4.22 1.63
N LYS A 119 17.22 -2.92 1.49
CA LYS A 119 16.11 -2.28 2.19
C LYS A 119 14.76 -2.88 1.79
N VAL A 120 14.43 -2.87 0.49
CA VAL A 120 13.13 -3.34 0.00
C VAL A 120 12.96 -4.84 0.26
N LEU A 121 14.04 -5.62 0.13
CA LEU A 121 14.05 -7.04 0.48
C LEU A 121 13.73 -7.27 1.96
N ALA A 122 14.39 -6.52 2.87
CA ALA A 122 14.16 -6.63 4.30
C ALA A 122 12.72 -6.26 4.68
N GLU A 123 12.19 -5.15 4.14
CA GLU A 123 10.81 -4.72 4.37
C GLU A 123 9.80 -5.76 3.86
N ASN A 124 10.02 -6.33 2.67
CA ASN A 124 9.13 -7.35 2.09
C ASN A 124 9.15 -8.65 2.91
N LEU A 125 10.33 -9.13 3.30
CA LEU A 125 10.46 -10.32 4.14
C LEU A 125 9.78 -10.13 5.48
N MET A 126 9.97 -8.96 6.11
CA MET A 126 9.33 -8.63 7.39
C MET A 126 7.80 -8.67 7.30
N ILE A 127 7.19 -8.04 6.28
CA ILE A 127 5.72 -8.05 6.14
C ILE A 127 5.18 -9.42 5.75
N VAL A 128 5.89 -10.17 4.92
CA VAL A 128 5.51 -11.54 4.56
C VAL A 128 5.55 -12.45 5.78
N ASP A 129 6.60 -12.38 6.60
CA ASP A 129 6.68 -13.20 7.81
C ASP A 129 5.63 -12.81 8.85
N LEU A 130 5.32 -11.51 8.99
CA LEU A 130 4.21 -11.05 9.85
C LEU A 130 2.88 -11.65 9.39
N ILE A 131 2.56 -11.55 8.10
CA ILE A 131 1.33 -12.11 7.52
C ILE A 131 1.28 -13.63 7.68
N ARG A 132 2.40 -14.32 7.43
CA ARG A 132 2.49 -15.77 7.61
C ARG A 132 2.23 -16.17 9.05
N HIS A 133 2.79 -15.43 10.01
CA HIS A 133 2.55 -15.64 11.43
C HIS A 133 1.06 -15.47 11.77
N ASP A 134 0.42 -14.40 11.30
CA ASP A 134 -1.00 -14.14 11.56
C ASP A 134 -1.90 -15.20 10.94
N LEU A 135 -1.66 -15.59 9.69
CA LEU A 135 -2.43 -16.62 9.00
C LEU A 135 -2.22 -18.01 9.60
N ALA A 136 -1.01 -18.35 10.07
CA ALA A 136 -0.72 -19.66 10.67
C ALA A 136 -1.52 -19.94 11.96
N ARG A 137 -2.09 -18.90 12.58
CA ARG A 137 -2.97 -19.04 13.75
C ARG A 137 -4.37 -19.52 13.38
N LEU A 138 -4.77 -19.38 12.11
CA LEU A 138 -6.13 -19.62 11.62
C LEU A 138 -6.19 -20.68 10.52
N ALA A 139 -5.15 -20.77 9.69
CA ALA A 139 -5.05 -21.67 8.55
C ALA A 139 -4.23 -22.92 8.89
N THR A 140 -4.55 -24.04 8.25
CA THR A 140 -3.80 -25.30 8.38
C THR A 140 -2.48 -25.30 7.64
N GLU A 141 -2.38 -24.52 6.56
CA GLU A 141 -1.19 -24.38 5.73
C GLU A 141 -1.06 -22.93 5.24
N VAL A 142 0.16 -22.41 5.22
CA VAL A 142 0.47 -21.06 4.72
C VAL A 142 1.72 -21.12 3.85
N THR A 143 1.60 -20.66 2.61
CA THR A 143 2.70 -20.64 1.64
C THR A 143 2.91 -19.24 1.07
N ALA A 144 4.13 -18.94 0.65
CA ALA A 144 4.50 -17.70 -0.04
C ALA A 144 5.18 -18.07 -1.38
N PRO A 145 4.40 -18.45 -2.41
CA PRO A 145 4.93 -19.03 -3.65
C PRO A 145 5.73 -18.03 -4.50
N CYS A 146 5.47 -16.74 -4.34
CA CYS A 146 6.17 -15.68 -5.04
C CYS A 146 6.66 -14.65 -4.01
N LEU A 147 7.98 -14.52 -3.88
CA LEU A 147 8.63 -13.47 -3.09
C LEU A 147 9.24 -12.46 -4.05
N MET A 148 9.09 -11.17 -3.76
CA MET A 148 9.74 -10.07 -4.49
C MET A 148 9.45 -10.04 -6.00
N HIS A 149 8.24 -10.42 -6.40
CA HIS A 149 7.82 -10.32 -7.80
C HIS A 149 7.38 -8.88 -8.11
N VAL A 150 7.94 -8.33 -9.20
CA VAL A 150 7.65 -6.99 -9.73
C VAL A 150 6.79 -7.13 -10.98
#